data_AF-A0A4R3WWY5-F1
#
_entry.id   AF-A0A4R3WWY5-F1
#
_cell.length_a   1.000
_cell.length_b   1.000
_cell.length_c   1.000
_cell.angle_alpha   90.00
_cell.angle_beta   90.00
_cell.angle_gamma   90.00
#
_symmetry.space_group_name_H-M   'P 1'
#
loop_
_entity.id
_entity.type
_entity.pdbx_description
1 polymer ?
#
loop_
_entity_poly.entity_id
_entity_poly.type
_entity_poly.pdbx_seq_one_letter_code
_entity_poly.pdbx_strand_id
1 'polypeptide(L)'
;MNKYSAYPHRIPGGFGFWAMIQFCRDSHPTPVMDAGDKPKLFPTKGEAAEECLKHVVAFMNGKPIRGEKFEDGGSVKQAKFAAAEKIFKQGRAIEIGRRVGTA
;
A
#
# COMPACT_ATOMS: atom_id res chain seq x y z
N MET A 1 -15.02 -11.80 8.12
CA MET A 1 -15.73 -10.51 7.94
C MET A 1 -14.69 -9.41 7.84
N ASN A 2 -14.74 -8.63 6.78
CA ASN A 2 -13.82 -7.53 6.52
C ASN A 2 -14.04 -6.41 7.55
N LYS A 3 -13.00 -6.05 8.30
CA LYS A 3 -13.05 -4.97 9.30
C LYS A 3 -12.06 -3.88 8.92
N TYR A 4 -12.49 -2.64 9.13
CA TYR A 4 -11.66 -1.45 8.98
C TYR A 4 -11.68 -0.66 10.28
N SER A 5 -10.51 -0.19 10.71
CA SER A 5 -10.42 0.75 11.82
C SER A 5 -9.20 1.65 11.65
N ALA A 6 -9.30 2.88 12.12
CA ALA A 6 -8.22 3.86 12.08
C ALA A 6 -8.44 4.83 13.24
N TYR A 7 -7.57 4.82 14.24
CA TYR A 7 -7.75 5.63 15.44
C TYR A 7 -6.42 5.95 16.16
N PRO A 8 -6.31 7.12 16.78
CA PRO A 8 -5.26 7.40 17.75
C PRO A 8 -5.45 6.54 19.01
N HIS A 9 -4.39 5.86 19.45
CA HIS A 9 -4.35 5.13 20.71
C HIS A 9 -3.36 5.79 21.66
N ARG A 10 -3.81 6.19 22.86
CA ARG A 10 -2.92 6.78 23.86
C ARG A 10 -2.02 5.69 24.43
N ILE A 11 -0.72 5.98 24.53
CA ILE A 11 0.26 4.99 25.02
C ILE A 11 0.03 4.76 26.52
N PRO A 12 -0.20 3.51 26.96
CA PRO A 12 -0.35 3.20 28.37
C PRO A 12 0.90 3.60 29.16
N GLY A 13 0.74 4.43 30.20
CA GLY A 13 1.82 4.85 31.08
C GLY A 13 2.84 5.82 30.46
N GLY A 14 2.60 6.33 29.24
CA GLY A 14 3.54 7.17 28.51
C GLY A 14 2.98 8.53 28.07
N PHE A 15 3.86 9.33 27.47
CA PHE A 15 3.51 10.55 26.75
C PHE A 15 3.40 10.26 25.26
N GLY A 16 2.25 10.59 24.66
CA GLY A 16 2.02 10.47 23.21
C GLY A 16 0.96 9.43 22.81
N PHE A 17 0.88 9.23 21.49
CA PHE A 17 -0.12 8.42 20.81
C PHE A 17 0.51 7.54 19.74
N TRP A 18 -0.10 6.38 19.49
CA TRP A 18 0.12 5.57 18.30
C TRP A 18 -1.03 5.77 17.31
N ALA A 19 -0.70 5.75 16.03
CA ALA A 19 -1.68 5.66 14.96
C ALA A 19 -2.00 4.17 14.74
N MET A 20 -3.17 3.71 15.17
CA MET A 20 -3.62 2.32 15.01
C MET A 20 -4.49 2.20 13.78
N ILE A 21 -4.22 1.21 12.94
CA ILE A 21 -4.96 0.98 11.71
C ILE A 21 -5.30 -0.51 11.59
N GLN A 22 -6.43 -0.84 10.98
CA GLN A 22 -6.79 -2.18 10.54
C GLN A 22 -7.41 -2.09 9.15
N PHE A 23 -6.90 -2.88 8.21
CA PHE A 23 -7.50 -3.10 6.90
C PHE A 23 -8.11 -4.50 6.80
N CYS A 24 -8.82 -4.79 5.71
CA CYS A 24 -9.43 -6.10 5.48
C CYS A 24 -8.47 -7.30 5.57
N ARG A 25 -7.19 -7.07 5.29
CA ARG A 25 -6.14 -8.10 5.35
C ARG A 25 -5.59 -8.34 6.76
N ASP A 26 -5.92 -7.46 7.70
CA ASP A 26 -5.38 -7.49 9.05
C ASP A 26 -6.35 -8.21 10.01
N SER A 27 -5.83 -9.12 10.84
CA SER A 27 -6.65 -9.77 11.87
C SER A 27 -7.05 -8.81 13.00
N HIS A 28 -6.16 -7.87 13.36
CA HIS A 28 -6.33 -6.92 14.45
C HIS A 28 -5.73 -5.55 14.08
N PRO A 29 -6.12 -4.45 14.76
CA PRO A 29 -5.47 -3.17 14.57
C PRO A 29 -3.99 -3.21 14.95
N THR A 30 -3.13 -2.72 14.07
CA THR A 30 -1.68 -2.63 14.27
C THR A 30 -1.21 -1.18 14.18
N PRO A 31 -0.16 -0.80 14.91
CA PRO A 31 0.37 0.56 14.85
C PRO A 31 1.07 0.84 13.53
N VAL A 32 1.09 2.11 13.12
CA VAL A 32 2.04 2.60 12.13
C VAL A 32 3.45 2.54 12.74
N MET A 33 4.38 1.91 12.02
CA MET A 33 5.76 1.74 12.47
C MET A 33 6.62 2.94 12.07
N ASP A 34 7.67 3.21 12.85
CA ASP A 34 8.70 4.19 12.52
C ASP A 34 9.85 3.53 11.74
N ALA A 35 10.93 4.27 11.46
CA ALA A 35 12.19 3.68 11.00
C ALA A 35 12.77 2.74 12.08
N GLY A 36 12.42 1.46 11.99
CA GLY A 36 12.82 0.38 12.89
C GLY A 36 11.64 -0.49 13.36
N ASP A 37 11.89 -1.47 14.23
CA ASP A 37 10.87 -2.39 14.74
C ASP A 37 10.03 -1.80 15.89
N LYS A 38 9.80 -0.48 15.89
CA LYS A 38 9.05 0.22 16.94
C LYS A 38 7.86 1.02 16.37
N PRO A 39 6.72 1.06 17.08
CA PRO A 39 5.62 1.94 16.73
C PRO A 39 6.04 3.41 16.67
N LYS A 40 5.57 4.14 15.66
CA LYS A 40 5.80 5.58 15.54
C LYS A 40 5.08 6.34 16.64
N LEU A 41 5.82 7.20 17.33
CA LEU A 41 5.32 8.03 18.43
C LEU A 41 4.81 9.37 17.89
N PHE A 42 3.58 9.71 18.22
CA PHE A 42 3.00 11.02 17.93
C PHE A 42 2.83 11.82 19.22
N PRO A 43 3.35 13.06 19.31
CA PRO A 43 3.16 13.91 20.48
C PRO A 43 1.70 14.18 20.80
N THR A 44 0.87 14.39 19.77
CA THR A 44 -0.54 14.75 19.93
C THR A 44 -1.50 13.74 19.30
N LYS A 45 -2.76 13.76 19.79
CA LYS A 45 -3.86 12.97 19.21
C LYS A 45 -4.14 13.37 17.76
N GLY A 46 -4.01 14.67 17.46
CA GLY A 46 -4.25 15.23 16.13
C GLY A 46 -3.27 14.69 15.09
N GLU A 47 -1.97 14.73 15.41
CA GLU A 47 -0.92 14.19 14.53
C GLU A 47 -1.09 12.69 14.27
N ALA A 48 -1.46 11.91 15.30
CA ALA A 48 -1.77 10.49 15.13
C ALA A 48 -3.01 10.27 14.23
N ALA A 49 -4.03 11.12 14.34
CA ALA A 49 -5.24 11.03 13.52
C ALA A 49 -4.96 11.39 12.06
N GLU A 50 -4.16 12.44 11.82
CA GLU A 50 -3.69 12.80 10.49
C GLU A 50 -2.89 11.67 9.86
N GLU A 51 -2.03 11.00 10.62
CA GLU A 51 -1.29 9.86 10.10
C GLU A 51 -2.22 8.70 9.73
N CYS A 52 -3.20 8.36 10.58
CA CYS A 52 -4.22 7.37 10.25
C CYS A 52 -4.91 7.69 8.91
N LEU A 53 -5.31 8.95 8.70
CA LEU A 53 -5.95 9.39 7.46
C LEU A 53 -5.03 9.23 6.24
N LYS A 54 -3.76 9.62 6.35
CA LYS A 54 -2.78 9.44 5.26
C LYS A 54 -2.71 7.98 4.79
N HIS A 55 -2.62 7.04 5.74
CA HIS A 55 -2.52 5.61 5.41
C HIS A 55 -3.84 5.04 4.88
N VAL A 56 -5.00 5.48 5.40
CA VAL A 56 -6.29 5.07 4.84
C VAL A 56 -6.43 5.53 3.38
N VAL A 57 -6.11 6.79 3.10
CA VAL A 57 -6.15 7.35 1.74
C VAL A 57 -5.14 6.66 0.83
N ALA A 58 -3.94 6.37 1.32
CA ALA A 58 -2.94 5.63 0.57
C ALA A 58 -3.44 4.22 0.21
N PHE A 59 -4.02 3.49 1.16
CA PHE A 59 -4.60 2.16 0.92
C PHE A 59 -5.71 2.21 -0.14
N MET A 60 -6.64 3.16 -0.04
CA MET A 60 -7.71 3.35 -1.02
C MET A 60 -7.20 3.62 -2.43
N ASN A 61 -6.04 4.28 -2.54
CA ASN A 61 -5.40 4.62 -3.80
C ASN A 61 -4.37 3.56 -4.26
N GLY A 62 -4.26 2.41 -3.58
CA GLY A 62 -3.29 1.37 -3.90
C GLY A 62 -1.83 1.79 -3.70
N LYS A 63 -1.57 2.76 -2.83
CA LYS A 63 -0.23 3.23 -2.49
C LYS A 63 0.31 2.50 -1.24
N PRO A 64 1.64 2.44 -1.07
CA PRO A 64 2.30 1.95 0.15
C PRO A 64 1.74 2.56 1.43
N ILE A 65 1.59 1.73 2.47
CA ILE A 65 1.10 2.10 3.80
C ILE A 65 1.98 1.49 4.88
N ARG A 66 2.01 2.08 6.08
CA ARG A 66 2.77 1.59 7.25
C ARG A 66 4.27 1.29 7.00
N GLY A 67 4.89 1.93 6.00
CA GLY A 67 6.26 1.59 5.60
C GLY A 67 6.40 0.25 4.87
N GLU A 68 5.30 -0.49 4.71
CA GLU A 68 5.24 -1.65 3.84
C GLU A 68 5.30 -1.15 2.39
N LYS A 69 6.37 -1.52 1.68
CA LYS A 69 6.27 -1.62 0.23
C LYS A 69 5.34 -2.79 -0.01
N PHE A 70 4.14 -2.54 -0.51
CA PHE A 70 3.53 -3.57 -1.35
C PHE A 70 4.57 -3.79 -2.43
N GLU A 71 5.12 -5.00 -2.54
CA GLU A 71 5.82 -5.32 -3.78
C GLU A 71 4.86 -4.88 -4.89
N ASP A 72 5.36 -4.05 -5.80
CA ASP A 72 4.71 -3.75 -7.06
C ASP A 72 4.57 -5.09 -7.80
N GLY A 73 3.66 -5.94 -7.32
CA GLY A 73 3.02 -6.98 -8.10
C GLY A 73 2.29 -6.19 -9.15
N GLY A 74 3.03 -5.88 -10.23
CA GLY A 74 2.64 -4.97 -11.28
C GLY A 74 1.18 -5.18 -11.54
N SER A 75 0.40 -4.08 -11.45
CA SER A 75 -1.06 -4.15 -11.36
C SER A 75 -1.59 -5.26 -12.24
N VAL A 76 -2.66 -5.96 -11.84
CA VAL A 76 -3.24 -7.02 -12.70
C VAL A 76 -3.42 -6.53 -14.15
N LYS A 77 -3.62 -5.22 -14.37
CA LYS A 77 -3.47 -4.56 -15.68
C LYS A 77 -2.07 -4.67 -16.30
N GLN A 78 -0.99 -4.23 -15.66
CA GLN A 78 0.39 -4.40 -16.13
C GLN A 78 0.76 -5.87 -16.37
N ALA A 79 0.38 -6.80 -15.49
CA ALA A 79 0.61 -8.23 -15.72
C ALA A 79 -0.19 -8.76 -16.93
N LYS A 80 -1.45 -8.33 -17.10
CA LYS A 80 -2.26 -8.64 -18.29
C LYS A 80 -1.74 -7.97 -19.56
N PHE A 81 -1.21 -6.76 -19.48
CA PHE A 81 -0.58 -6.05 -20.59
C PHE A 81 0.71 -6.75 -21.03
N ALA A 82 1.59 -7.11 -20.09
CA ALA A 82 2.82 -7.87 -20.38
C ALA A 82 2.53 -9.28 -20.93
N ALA A 83 1.44 -9.91 -20.50
CA ALA A 83 0.97 -11.18 -21.07
C ALA A 83 0.34 -11.00 -22.47
N ALA A 84 -0.35 -9.89 -22.72
CA ALA A 84 -0.96 -9.57 -24.01
C ALA A 84 0.05 -9.10 -25.08
N GLU A 85 1.20 -8.56 -24.68
CA GLU A 85 2.30 -8.21 -25.60
C GLU A 85 3.01 -9.44 -26.18
N LYS A 86 2.80 -10.64 -25.61
CA LYS A 86 3.33 -11.89 -26.14
C LYS A 86 2.36 -12.45 -27.17
N ILE A 87 2.52 -12.04 -28.43
CA ILE A 87 1.82 -12.66 -29.55
C ILE A 87 2.60 -13.91 -29.97
N PHE A 88 1.90 -15.05 -30.00
CA PHE A 88 2.43 -16.33 -30.44
C PHE A 88 1.89 -16.66 -31.84
N LYS A 89 2.76 -17.04 -32.77
CA LYS A 89 2.38 -17.61 -34.08
C LYS A 89 2.99 -19.00 -34.17
N GLN A 90 2.13 -20.01 -34.41
CA GLN A 90 2.56 -21.43 -34.46
C GLN A 90 3.42 -21.86 -33.25
N GLY A 91 3.03 -21.43 -32.05
CA GLY A 91 3.70 -21.82 -30.81
C GLY A 91 5.04 -21.12 -30.52
N ARG A 92 5.48 -20.15 -31.34
CA ARG A 92 6.67 -19.33 -31.08
C ARG A 92 6.29 -17.88 -30.78
N ALA A 93 6.90 -17.31 -29.74
CA ALA A 93 6.74 -15.90 -29.38
C ALA A 93 7.39 -15.01 -30.44
N ILE A 94 6.72 -13.94 -30.85
CA ILE A 94 7.22 -12.97 -31.83
C ILE A 94 7.38 -11.62 -31.14
N GLU A 95 8.57 -11.01 -31.26
CA GLU A 95 8.80 -9.62 -30.87
C GLU A 95 8.32 -8.68 -31.98
N ILE A 96 7.42 -7.75 -31.64
CA ILE A 96 6.89 -6.75 -32.58
C ILE A 96 7.60 -5.42 -32.33
N GLY A 97 8.49 -5.04 -33.24
CA GLY A 97 8.99 -3.67 -33.31
C GLY A 97 7.91 -2.74 -33.86
N ARG A 98 7.45 -1.75 -33.07
CA ARG A 98 6.60 -0.68 -33.60
C ARG A 98 7.44 0.20 -34.53
N ARG A 99 7.10 0.22 -35.82
CA ARG A 99 7.57 1.27 -36.73
C ARG A 99 6.79 2.53 -36.39
N VAL A 100 7.47 3.53 -35.82
CA VAL A 100 6.92 4.87 -35.67
C VAL A 100 6.79 5.46 -37.08
N GLY A 101 5.57 5.48 -37.61
CA GLY A 101 5.27 6.20 -38.84
C GLY A 101 5.32 7.69 -38.55
N THR A 102 6.36 8.36 -39.03
CA THR A 102 6.38 9.82 -39.20
C THR A 102 5.36 10.19 -40.27
N ALA A 103 4.37 10.98 -39.87
CA ALA A 103 3.54 11.80 -40.75
C ALA A 103 3.63 13.24 -40.27
#